data_AF-A0A6H9LRK2-F1
#
_entry.id   AF-A0A6H9LRK2-F1
#
_cell.length_a   1.000
_cell.length_b   1.000
_cell.length_c   1.000
_cell.angle_alpha   90.00
_cell.angle_beta   90.00
_cell.angle_gamma   90.00
#
_symmetry.space_group_name_H-M   'P 1'
#
loop_
_entity.id
_entity.type
_entity.pdbx_description
1 polymer ?
#
loop_
_entity_poly.entity_id
_entity_poly.type
_entity_poly.pdbx_seq_one_letter_code
_entity_poly.pdbx_strand_id
1 'polypeptide(L)'
;MKIETDKILAHLKKHKYPYILVVMFSILNIRVITDLVADWIRDDNYSHGFFMIPISAYLFYRKKEELKFPAEKSKIGILLLCGGLLLLVLGTAASEFFATRVGFVTVLTGITLTYVGNENFKKVWFPFFFLLFMIPIPSIIYYAATIPMQLFATKVTYVMLKTIGVPIMRNGNILMLPDYALEVVEACSGLRSLVTLMALGALYAYFRMPGKVLPTILFF
;
A
#
# COMPACT_ATOMS: atom_id res chain seq x y z
N MET A 1 -31.50 -15.09 2.66
CA MET A 1 -30.27 -15.72 2.13
C MET A 1 -30.40 -16.16 0.66
N LYS A 2 -31.35 -17.01 0.26
CA LYS A 2 -31.53 -17.46 -1.16
C LYS A 2 -31.72 -16.34 -2.20
N ILE A 3 -32.54 -15.32 -1.88
CA ILE A 3 -32.87 -14.20 -2.78
C ILE A 3 -31.63 -13.33 -3.11
N GLU A 4 -30.64 -13.32 -2.22
CA GLU A 4 -29.39 -12.58 -2.39
C GLU A 4 -28.40 -13.37 -3.26
N THR A 5 -28.38 -14.70 -3.11
CA THR A 5 -27.55 -15.61 -3.91
C THR A 5 -27.91 -15.58 -5.39
N ASP A 6 -29.20 -15.54 -5.73
CA ASP A 6 -29.65 -15.49 -7.13
C ASP A 6 -29.31 -14.17 -7.83
N LYS A 7 -29.40 -13.05 -7.09
CA LYS A 7 -28.95 -11.74 -7.58
C LYS A 7 -27.43 -11.68 -7.78
N ILE A 8 -26.66 -12.28 -6.86
CA ILE A 8 -25.19 -12.39 -6.98
C ILE A 8 -24.81 -13.25 -8.19
N LEU A 9 -25.47 -14.39 -8.39
CA LEU A 9 -25.25 -15.28 -9.54
C LEU A 9 -25.60 -14.60 -10.87
N ALA A 10 -26.70 -13.84 -10.92
CA ALA A 10 -27.09 -13.08 -12.11
C ALA A 10 -26.07 -11.97 -12.44
N HIS A 11 -25.59 -11.25 -11.43
CA HIS A 11 -24.53 -10.23 -11.57
C HIS A 11 -23.21 -10.85 -12.05
N LEU A 12 -22.77 -11.93 -11.41
CA LEU A 12 -21.57 -12.67 -11.78
C LEU A 12 -21.66 -13.20 -13.21
N LYS A 13 -22.80 -13.75 -13.64
CA LYS A 13 -22.99 -14.22 -15.03
C LYS A 13 -22.92 -13.07 -16.04
N LYS A 14 -23.49 -11.91 -15.71
CA LYS A 14 -23.51 -10.72 -16.58
C LYS A 14 -22.13 -10.05 -16.70
N HIS A 15 -21.35 -10.05 -15.62
CA HIS A 15 -20.05 -9.38 -15.53
C HIS A 15 -18.88 -10.36 -15.33
N LYS A 16 -18.99 -11.62 -15.80
CA LYS A 16 -18.02 -12.70 -15.51
C LYS A 16 -16.60 -12.43 -16.00
N TYR A 17 -16.44 -11.79 -17.15
CA TYR A 17 -15.14 -11.63 -17.81
C TYR A 17 -14.09 -10.87 -16.99
N PRO A 18 -14.35 -9.67 -16.42
CA PRO A 18 -13.38 -8.99 -15.57
C PRO A 18 -13.03 -9.78 -14.32
N TYR A 19 -13.99 -10.45 -13.67
CA TYR A 19 -13.70 -11.28 -12.50
C TYR A 19 -12.81 -12.47 -12.86
N ILE A 20 -13.08 -13.15 -13.98
CA ILE A 20 -12.23 -14.23 -14.48
C ILE A 20 -10.83 -13.70 -14.79
N LEU A 21 -10.69 -12.55 -15.45
CA LEU A 21 -9.38 -11.95 -15.75
C LEU A 21 -8.60 -11.60 -14.49
N VAL A 22 -9.24 -11.00 -13.49
CA VAL A 22 -8.61 -10.68 -12.20
C VAL A 22 -8.17 -11.96 -11.49
N VAL A 23 -9.05 -12.96 -11.38
CA VAL A 23 -8.72 -14.23 -10.72
C VAL A 23 -7.59 -14.95 -11.45
N MET A 24 -7.66 -15.06 -12.77
CA MET A 24 -6.62 -15.67 -13.59
C MET A 24 -5.28 -14.93 -13.43
N PHE A 25 -5.29 -13.60 -13.48
CA PHE A 25 -4.10 -12.77 -13.27
C PHE A 25 -3.51 -12.97 -11.87
N SER A 26 -4.34 -13.01 -10.82
CA SER A 26 -3.91 -13.26 -9.45
C SER A 26 -3.32 -14.66 -9.27
N ILE A 27 -3.89 -15.69 -9.91
CA ILE A 27 -3.35 -17.06 -9.90
C ILE A 27 -1.99 -17.10 -10.61
N LEU A 28 -1.88 -16.49 -11.80
CA LEU A 28 -0.62 -16.43 -12.55
C LEU A 28 0.49 -15.71 -11.78
N ASN A 29 0.12 -14.74 -10.93
CA ASN A 29 1.04 -13.96 -10.10
C ASN A 29 0.96 -14.35 -8.62
N ILE A 30 0.59 -15.59 -8.31
CA ILE A 30 0.42 -16.05 -6.93
C ILE A 30 1.68 -15.84 -6.10
N ARG A 31 2.86 -15.93 -6.72
CA ARG A 31 4.15 -15.67 -6.06
C ARG A 31 4.25 -14.26 -5.49
N VAL A 32 3.76 -13.25 -6.21
CA VAL A 32 3.75 -11.85 -5.71
C VAL A 32 2.88 -11.73 -4.46
N ILE A 33 1.74 -12.43 -4.45
CA ILE A 33 0.82 -12.45 -3.31
C ILE A 33 1.46 -13.19 -2.13
N THR A 34 2.07 -14.35 -2.35
CA THR A 34 2.73 -15.10 -1.28
C THR A 34 3.91 -14.35 -0.68
N ASP A 35 4.68 -13.62 -1.50
CA ASP A 35 5.80 -12.80 -1.03
C ASP A 35 5.29 -11.60 -0.21
N LEU A 36 4.19 -10.97 -0.61
CA LEU A 36 3.53 -9.92 0.18
C LEU A 36 3.02 -10.46 1.52
N VAL A 37 2.34 -11.60 1.52
CA VAL A 37 1.84 -12.24 2.74
C VAL A 37 3.00 -12.66 3.65
N ALA A 38 4.09 -13.17 3.09
CA ALA A 38 5.28 -13.51 3.86
C ALA A 38 5.86 -12.29 4.58
N ASP A 39 5.92 -11.14 3.90
CA ASP A 39 6.38 -9.88 4.53
C ASP A 39 5.44 -9.43 5.65
N TRP A 40 4.12 -9.50 5.45
CA TRP A 40 3.17 -9.11 6.48
C TRP A 40 3.19 -10.01 7.72
N ILE A 41 3.63 -11.26 7.57
CA ILE A 41 3.80 -12.23 8.68
C ILE A 41 5.14 -12.04 9.38
N ARG A 42 6.22 -11.81 8.60
CA ARG A 42 7.60 -11.82 9.11
C ARG A 42 8.09 -10.47 9.58
N ASP A 43 7.53 -9.37 9.04
CA ASP A 43 7.92 -8.01 9.38
C ASP A 43 6.76 -7.26 10.05
N ASP A 44 6.91 -7.03 11.36
CA ASP A 44 5.97 -6.28 12.18
C ASP A 44 5.72 -4.85 11.66
N ASN A 45 6.63 -4.29 10.85
CA ASN A 45 6.44 -2.98 10.23
C ASN A 45 5.31 -2.98 9.20
N TYR A 46 5.01 -4.14 8.59
CA TYR A 46 4.08 -4.26 7.47
C TYR A 46 2.86 -5.14 7.77
N SER A 47 2.65 -5.58 9.01
CA SER A 47 1.48 -6.41 9.40
C SER A 47 0.13 -5.76 9.10
N HIS A 48 0.07 -4.43 8.95
CA HIS A 48 -1.12 -3.72 8.54
C HIS A 48 -1.60 -4.05 7.11
N GLY A 49 -0.73 -4.61 6.27
CA GLY A 49 -1.04 -5.01 4.90
C GLY A 49 -2.23 -5.97 4.79
N PHE A 50 -2.43 -6.84 5.79
CA PHE A 50 -3.57 -7.76 5.86
C PHE A 50 -4.92 -7.04 5.84
N PHE A 51 -5.01 -5.84 6.41
CA PHE A 51 -6.26 -5.07 6.45
C PHE A 51 -6.54 -4.33 5.15
N MET A 52 -5.51 -4.07 4.32
CA MET A 52 -5.66 -3.27 3.10
C MET A 52 -6.54 -3.99 2.07
N ILE A 53 -6.38 -5.31 1.90
CA ILE A 53 -7.18 -6.11 0.96
C ILE A 53 -8.68 -6.11 1.31
N PRO A 54 -9.13 -6.53 2.51
CA PRO A 54 -10.55 -6.58 2.84
C PRO A 54 -11.18 -5.18 2.88
N ILE A 55 -10.45 -4.15 3.33
CA ILE A 55 -10.95 -2.78 3.33
C ILE A 55 -11.14 -2.29 1.89
N SER A 56 -10.17 -2.48 0.99
CA SER A 56 -10.33 -2.13 -0.42
C SER A 56 -11.50 -2.87 -1.09
N ALA A 57 -11.67 -4.17 -0.80
CA ALA A 57 -12.80 -4.94 -1.30
C ALA A 57 -14.15 -4.38 -0.80
N TYR A 58 -14.24 -4.03 0.48
CA TYR A 58 -15.42 -3.41 1.06
C TYR A 58 -15.72 -2.02 0.46
N LEU A 59 -14.70 -1.17 0.31
CA LEU A 59 -14.83 0.15 -0.30
C LEU A 59 -15.33 0.07 -1.74
N PHE A 60 -14.83 -0.91 -2.51
CA PHE A 60 -15.31 -1.17 -3.87
C PHE A 60 -16.77 -1.66 -3.85
N TYR A 61 -17.10 -2.61 -2.97
CA TYR A 61 -18.45 -3.16 -2.81
C TYR A 61 -19.47 -2.06 -2.49
N ARG A 62 -19.13 -1.10 -1.62
CA ARG A 62 -20.02 0.01 -1.25
C ARG A 62 -20.37 0.91 -2.44
N LYS A 63 -19.46 1.05 -3.40
CA LYS A 63 -19.61 1.93 -4.56
C LYS A 63 -20.18 1.23 -5.80
N LYS A 64 -20.37 -0.08 -5.76
CA LYS A 64 -20.85 -0.89 -6.91
C LYS A 64 -22.21 -0.40 -7.45
N GLU A 65 -23.09 0.08 -6.59
CA GLU A 65 -24.45 0.52 -6.95
C GLU A 65 -24.46 1.88 -7.64
N GLU A 66 -23.42 2.68 -7.44
CA GLU A 66 -23.24 3.97 -8.11
C GLU A 66 -22.70 3.81 -9.54
N LEU A 67 -22.28 2.60 -9.94
CA LEU A 67 -21.70 2.31 -11.24
C LEU A 67 -22.79 2.23 -12.32
N LYS A 68 -22.59 2.97 -13.42
CA LYS A 68 -23.54 2.99 -14.55
C LYS A 68 -23.04 2.08 -15.67
N PHE A 69 -23.88 1.16 -16.13
CA PHE A 69 -23.58 0.25 -17.24
C PHE A 69 -24.68 0.37 -18.33
N PRO A 70 -24.36 0.19 -19.62
CA PRO A 70 -23.04 -0.15 -20.16
C PRO A 70 -22.05 1.00 -20.05
N ALA A 71 -20.78 0.68 -19.78
CA ALA A 71 -19.71 1.66 -19.70
C ALA A 71 -18.83 1.60 -20.95
N GLU A 72 -18.36 2.75 -21.41
CA GLU A 72 -17.37 2.80 -22.47
C GLU A 72 -16.01 2.33 -21.96
N LYS A 73 -15.34 1.48 -22.75
CA LYS A 73 -14.01 0.98 -22.41
C LYS A 73 -13.02 2.12 -22.37
N SER A 74 -12.21 2.19 -21.31
CA SER A 74 -11.19 3.22 -21.19
C SER A 74 -9.89 2.84 -21.92
N LYS A 75 -9.44 3.69 -22.86
CA LYS A 75 -8.09 3.59 -23.45
C LYS A 75 -6.98 3.80 -22.41
N ILE A 76 -7.24 4.63 -21.40
CA ILE A 76 -6.32 4.86 -20.28
C ILE A 76 -6.18 3.58 -19.44
N GLY A 77 -7.27 2.83 -19.28
CA GLY A 77 -7.25 1.51 -18.65
C GLY A 77 -6.31 0.53 -19.37
N ILE A 78 -6.36 0.50 -20.70
CA ILE A 78 -5.47 -0.35 -21.50
C ILE A 78 -4.02 0.10 -21.36
N LEU A 79 -3.75 1.42 -21.41
CA LEU A 79 -2.41 1.95 -21.20
C LEU A 79 -1.86 1.58 -19.81
N LEU A 80 -2.66 1.74 -18.76
CA LEU A 80 -2.27 1.34 -17.39
C LEU A 80 -2.06 -0.16 -17.27
N LEU A 81 -2.89 -0.97 -17.93
CA LEU A 81 -2.73 -2.42 -17.97
C LEU A 81 -1.41 -2.81 -18.64
N CYS A 82 -1.10 -2.25 -19.81
CA CYS A 82 0.16 -2.50 -20.50
C CYS A 82 1.36 -2.00 -19.70
N GLY A 83 1.28 -0.80 -19.12
CA GLY A 83 2.33 -0.23 -18.27
C GLY A 83 2.56 -1.06 -17.00
N GLY A 84 1.49 -1.51 -16.34
CA GLY A 84 1.58 -2.38 -15.17
C GLY A 84 2.17 -3.75 -15.49
N LEU A 85 1.81 -4.35 -16.64
CA LEU A 85 2.40 -5.60 -17.11
C LEU A 85 3.89 -5.43 -17.41
N LEU A 86 4.26 -4.34 -18.10
CA LEU A 86 5.66 -4.03 -18.38
C LEU A 86 6.44 -3.84 -17.07
N LEU A 87 5.89 -3.11 -16.10
CA LEU A 87 6.51 -2.92 -14.80
C LEU A 87 6.64 -4.24 -14.01
N LEU A 88 5.65 -5.12 -14.10
CA LEU A 88 5.69 -6.44 -13.48
C LEU A 88 6.76 -7.34 -14.12
N VAL A 89 6.87 -7.34 -15.45
CA VAL A 89 7.89 -8.09 -16.18
C VAL A 89 9.29 -7.55 -15.89
N LEU A 90 9.49 -6.24 -16.01
CA LEU A 90 10.79 -5.61 -15.73
C LEU A 90 11.19 -5.73 -14.27
N GLY A 91 10.25 -5.55 -13.33
CA GLY A 91 10.49 -5.75 -11.90
C GLY A 91 10.90 -7.18 -11.60
N THR A 92 10.21 -8.17 -12.18
CA THR A 92 10.57 -9.58 -12.02
C THR A 92 11.95 -9.88 -12.64
N ALA A 93 12.23 -9.34 -13.83
CA ALA A 93 13.52 -9.52 -14.51
C ALA A 93 14.68 -8.88 -13.74
N ALA A 94 14.44 -7.73 -13.09
CA ALA A 94 15.41 -7.03 -12.25
C ALA A 94 15.50 -7.58 -10.82
N SER A 95 14.68 -8.56 -10.45
CA SER A 95 14.51 -9.01 -9.05
C SER A 95 14.13 -7.88 -8.08
N GLU A 96 13.39 -6.88 -8.59
CA GLU A 96 12.95 -5.72 -7.82
C GLU A 96 11.51 -5.93 -7.31
N PHE A 97 11.39 -6.26 -6.03
CA PHE A 97 10.12 -6.61 -5.40
C PHE A 97 9.13 -5.44 -5.38
N PHE A 98 9.60 -4.21 -5.13
CA PHE A 98 8.71 -3.05 -5.06
C PHE A 98 8.04 -2.78 -6.41
N ALA A 99 8.83 -2.72 -7.49
CA ALA A 99 8.33 -2.53 -8.84
C ALA A 99 7.33 -3.64 -9.23
N THR A 100 7.64 -4.89 -8.89
CA THR A 100 6.78 -6.04 -9.16
C THR A 100 5.41 -5.92 -8.47
N ARG A 101 5.40 -5.53 -7.19
CA ARG A 101 4.17 -5.35 -6.38
C ARG A 101 3.34 -4.15 -6.83
N VAL A 102 4.00 -3.03 -7.16
CA VAL A 102 3.34 -1.85 -7.75
C VAL A 102 2.75 -2.21 -9.12
N GLY A 103 3.49 -2.96 -9.94
CA GLY A 103 3.02 -3.49 -11.22
C GLY A 103 1.76 -4.34 -11.04
N PHE A 104 1.73 -5.24 -10.06
CA PHE A 104 0.56 -6.05 -9.74
C PHE A 104 -0.69 -5.21 -9.44
N VAL A 105 -0.59 -4.21 -8.54
CA VAL A 105 -1.72 -3.31 -8.23
C VAL A 105 -2.11 -2.46 -9.44
N THR A 106 -1.13 -2.05 -10.24
CA THR A 106 -1.36 -1.26 -11.47
C THR A 106 -2.12 -2.07 -12.52
N VAL A 107 -1.82 -3.36 -12.69
CA VAL A 107 -2.56 -4.23 -13.60
C VAL A 107 -4.00 -4.44 -13.11
N LEU A 108 -4.22 -4.71 -11.82
CA LEU A 108 -5.58 -4.81 -11.25
C LEU A 108 -6.39 -3.52 -11.49
N THR A 109 -5.73 -2.38 -11.34
CA THR A 109 -6.29 -1.06 -11.62
C THR A 109 -6.63 -0.91 -13.10
N GLY A 110 -5.71 -1.29 -14.00
CA GLY A 110 -5.89 -1.24 -15.45
C GLY A 110 -7.01 -2.15 -15.96
N ILE A 111 -7.11 -3.39 -15.47
CA ILE A 111 -8.20 -4.33 -15.78
C ILE A 111 -9.54 -3.68 -15.40
N THR A 112 -9.62 -3.16 -14.16
CA THR A 112 -10.86 -2.56 -13.66
C THR A 112 -11.23 -1.32 -14.47
N LEU A 113 -10.30 -0.38 -14.64
CA LEU A 113 -10.53 0.87 -15.38
C LEU A 113 -10.92 0.61 -16.84
N THR A 114 -10.33 -0.38 -17.49
CA THR A 114 -10.70 -0.78 -18.87
C THR A 114 -12.15 -1.24 -18.93
N TYR A 115 -12.61 -1.97 -17.91
CA TYR A 115 -13.96 -2.54 -17.87
C TYR A 115 -15.04 -1.55 -17.41
N VAL A 116 -14.79 -0.84 -16.31
CA VAL A 116 -15.77 0.09 -15.72
C VAL A 116 -15.79 1.44 -16.44
N GLY A 117 -14.73 1.78 -17.17
CA GLY A 117 -14.61 3.08 -17.86
C GLY A 117 -14.21 4.23 -16.94
N ASN A 118 -13.80 5.35 -17.52
CA ASN A 118 -13.25 6.50 -16.79
C ASN A 118 -14.24 7.08 -15.77
N GLU A 119 -15.50 7.28 -16.17
CA GLU A 119 -16.51 7.95 -15.34
C GLU A 119 -16.89 7.14 -14.09
N ASN A 120 -16.96 5.81 -14.22
CA ASN A 120 -17.18 4.94 -13.08
C ASN A 120 -15.93 4.78 -12.23
N PHE A 121 -14.74 4.69 -12.85
CA PHE A 121 -13.50 4.55 -12.10
C PHE A 121 -13.24 5.77 -11.19
N LYS A 122 -13.62 6.98 -11.61
CA LYS A 122 -13.61 8.19 -10.75
C LYS A 122 -14.44 8.05 -9.45
N LYS A 123 -15.30 7.05 -9.32
CA LYS A 123 -16.07 6.75 -8.10
C LYS A 123 -15.41 5.68 -7.22
N VAL A 124 -14.62 4.80 -7.83
CA VAL A 124 -13.98 3.62 -7.20
C VAL A 124 -12.46 3.66 -7.20
N TRP A 125 -11.84 4.79 -7.54
CA TRP A 125 -10.38 4.93 -7.60
C TRP A 125 -9.70 4.69 -6.24
N PHE A 126 -10.36 5.13 -5.16
CA PHE A 126 -9.81 5.09 -3.80
C PHE A 126 -9.47 3.67 -3.32
N PRO A 127 -10.34 2.64 -3.48
CA PRO A 127 -9.96 1.24 -3.23
C PRO A 127 -8.62 0.81 -3.83
N PHE A 128 -8.31 1.22 -5.06
CA PHE A 128 -7.07 0.84 -5.76
C PHE A 128 -5.87 1.64 -5.26
N PHE A 129 -6.05 2.92 -4.97
CA PHE A 129 -5.06 3.73 -4.27
C PHE A 129 -4.74 3.15 -2.88
N PHE A 130 -5.77 2.73 -2.14
CA PHE A 130 -5.64 2.17 -0.80
C PHE A 130 -4.84 0.85 -0.78
N LEU A 131 -4.92 0.05 -1.86
CA LEU A 131 -4.09 -1.15 -2.00
C LEU A 131 -2.60 -0.83 -2.05
N LEU A 132 -2.17 0.37 -2.41
CA LEU A 132 -0.74 0.73 -2.41
C LEU A 132 -0.14 0.72 -1.00
N PHE A 133 -0.94 0.98 0.04
CA PHE A 133 -0.47 0.90 1.44
C PHE A 133 -0.15 -0.52 1.90
N MET A 134 -0.52 -1.55 1.14
CA MET A 134 -0.13 -2.93 1.46
C MET A 134 1.29 -3.27 1.02
N ILE A 135 1.89 -2.43 0.16
CA ILE A 135 3.20 -2.68 -0.45
C ILE A 135 4.30 -2.14 0.47
N PRO A 136 5.23 -3.00 0.93
CA PRO A 136 6.40 -2.54 1.67
C PRO A 136 7.21 -1.50 0.90
N ILE A 137 7.63 -0.44 1.59
CA ILE A 137 8.40 0.65 1.02
C ILE A 137 9.81 0.11 0.66
N PRO A 138 10.42 0.53 -0.46
CA PRO A 138 11.79 0.14 -0.80
C PRO A 138 12.76 0.44 0.34
N SER A 139 13.68 -0.49 0.61
CA SER A 139 14.66 -0.35 1.69
C SER A 139 15.45 0.96 1.60
N ILE A 140 15.82 1.40 0.39
CA ILE A 140 16.49 2.69 0.17
C ILE A 140 15.68 3.86 0.71
N ILE A 141 14.37 3.91 0.43
CA ILE A 141 13.49 4.98 0.90
C ILE A 141 13.26 4.85 2.40
N TYR A 142 13.08 3.62 2.89
CA TYR A 142 12.93 3.33 4.31
C TYR A 142 14.15 3.84 5.10
N TYR A 143 15.38 3.45 4.73
CA TYR A 143 16.60 3.87 5.40
C TYR A 143 16.87 5.37 5.25
N ALA A 144 16.59 5.96 4.09
CA ALA A 144 16.70 7.40 3.89
C ALA A 144 15.79 8.19 4.85
N ALA A 145 14.63 7.65 5.21
CA ALA A 145 13.73 8.25 6.18
C ALA A 145 14.12 7.96 7.64
N THR A 146 14.57 6.73 7.96
CA THR A 146 14.83 6.33 9.35
C THR A 146 16.19 6.79 9.88
N ILE A 147 17.24 6.86 9.06
CA ILE A 147 18.59 7.29 9.51
C ILE A 147 18.58 8.71 10.13
N PRO A 148 17.98 9.73 9.49
CA PRO A 148 17.90 11.06 10.10
C PRO A 148 17.21 11.06 11.46
N MET A 149 16.15 10.24 11.62
CA MET A 149 15.42 10.10 12.87
C MET A 149 16.26 9.42 13.95
N GLN A 150 17.03 8.39 13.61
CA GLN A 150 17.96 7.74 14.53
C GLN A 150 19.06 8.70 14.99
N LEU A 151 19.67 9.45 14.06
CA LEU A 151 20.70 10.45 14.38
C LEU A 151 20.16 11.59 15.24
N PHE A 152 18.90 11.99 15.01
CA PHE A 152 18.23 12.96 15.85
C PHE A 152 18.01 12.40 17.26
N ALA A 153 17.51 11.17 17.37
CA ALA A 153 17.30 10.51 18.65
C ALA A 153 18.62 10.37 19.44
N THR A 154 19.70 9.89 18.82
CA THR A 154 21.00 9.78 19.51
C THR A 154 21.57 11.14 19.89
N LYS A 155 21.36 12.17 19.08
CA LYS A 155 21.79 13.54 19.42
C LYS A 155 21.07 14.05 20.66
N VAL A 156 19.75 13.89 20.74
CA VAL A 156 18.96 14.33 21.90
C VAL A 156 19.35 13.53 23.15
N THR A 157 19.43 12.21 23.04
CA THR A 157 19.84 11.34 24.15
C THR A 157 21.25 11.66 24.65
N TYR A 158 22.20 11.90 23.74
CA TYR A 158 23.57 12.33 24.11
C TYR A 158 23.56 13.62 24.93
N VAL A 159 22.81 14.64 24.49
CA VAL A 159 22.72 15.93 25.20
C VAL A 159 22.13 15.73 26.58
N MET A 160 21.01 15.00 26.70
CA MET A 160 20.36 14.74 27.98
C MET A 160 21.27 14.02 28.98
N LEU A 161 21.91 12.93 28.54
CA LEU A 161 22.78 12.13 29.40
C LEU A 161 24.04 12.90 29.82
N LYS A 162 24.63 13.67 28.90
CA LYS A 162 25.77 14.55 29.21
C LYS A 162 25.39 15.63 30.23
N THR A 163 24.20 16.21 30.13
CA THR A 163 23.72 17.22 31.09
C THR A 163 23.57 16.68 32.51
N ILE A 164 23.22 15.40 32.66
CA ILE A 164 23.08 14.74 33.97
C ILE A 164 24.43 14.18 34.48
N GLY A 165 25.52 14.39 33.74
CA GLY A 165 26.87 13.98 34.14
C GLY A 165 27.24 12.54 33.79
N VAL A 166 26.47 11.87 32.93
CA VAL A 166 26.78 10.51 32.49
C VAL A 166 27.90 10.56 31.44
N PRO A 167 29.02 9.83 31.65
CA PRO A 167 30.11 9.77 30.68
C PRO A 167 29.65 8.98 29.44
N ILE A 168 29.48 9.68 28.32
CA ILE A 168 28.95 9.11 27.08
C ILE A 168 29.61 9.73 25.85
N MET A 169 29.82 8.91 24.82
CA MET A 169 30.33 9.31 23.51
C MET A 169 29.31 8.95 22.44
N ARG A 170 29.13 9.81 21.42
CA ARG A 170 28.20 9.56 20.30
C ARG A 170 28.99 9.32 19.02
N ASN A 171 28.73 8.19 18.35
CA ASN A 171 29.23 7.89 17.02
C ASN A 171 28.05 7.47 16.11
N GLY A 172 27.56 8.39 15.29
CA GLY A 172 26.38 8.12 14.46
C GLY A 172 25.12 7.77 15.28
N ASN A 173 24.54 6.60 14.99
CA ASN A 173 23.39 6.02 15.70
C ASN A 173 23.80 5.17 16.92
N ILE A 174 25.10 5.14 17.28
CA ILE A 174 25.62 4.40 18.43
C ILE A 174 26.05 5.37 19.54
N LEU A 175 25.65 5.05 20.77
CA LEU A 175 26.03 5.71 22.01
C LEU A 175 26.94 4.79 22.82
N MET A 176 28.18 5.20 23.04
CA MET A 176 29.18 4.42 23.77
C MET A 176 29.26 4.91 25.22
N LEU A 177 28.99 4.01 26.15
CA LEU A 177 29.19 4.17 27.59
C LEU A 177 30.41 3.34 28.02
N PRO A 178 30.91 3.48 29.27
CA PRO A 178 32.12 2.77 29.70
C PRO A 178 32.05 1.26 29.54
N ASP A 179 30.90 0.65 29.85
CA ASP A 179 30.74 -0.81 29.90
C ASP A 179 29.92 -1.39 28.74
N TYR A 180 29.25 -0.56 27.94
CA TYR A 180 28.36 -1.02 26.87
C TYR A 180 28.13 0.03 25.77
N ALA A 181 27.72 -0.44 24.60
CA ALA A 181 27.28 0.40 23.48
C ALA A 181 25.77 0.22 23.26
N LEU A 182 25.05 1.34 23.16
CA LEU A 182 23.63 1.37 22.84
C LEU A 182 23.46 1.82 21.38
N GLU A 183 22.88 0.97 20.56
CA GLU A 183 22.53 1.29 19.18
C GLU A 183 21.05 1.68 19.09
N VAL A 184 20.77 2.80 18.43
CA VAL A 184 19.40 3.17 18.08
C VAL A 184 19.04 2.51 16.77
N VAL A 185 18.36 1.37 16.86
CA VAL A 185 17.89 0.60 15.72
C VAL A 185 16.67 1.25 15.04
N GLU A 186 16.38 0.82 13.82
CA GLU A 186 15.32 1.39 12.96
C GLU A 186 13.92 1.33 13.57
N ALA A 187 13.66 0.34 14.42
CA ALA A 187 12.39 0.23 15.15
C ALA A 187 12.09 1.46 16.02
N CYS A 188 13.10 2.25 16.40
CA CYS A 188 12.97 3.48 17.16
C CYS A 188 12.58 4.70 16.31
N SER A 189 12.51 4.59 14.98
CA SER A 189 12.15 5.70 14.09
C SER A 189 10.67 6.08 14.14
N GLY A 190 9.78 5.19 14.60
CA GLY A 190 8.34 5.42 14.57
C GLY A 190 7.71 5.36 13.16
N LEU A 191 8.48 5.02 12.13
CA LEU A 191 7.99 4.95 10.74
C LEU A 191 6.80 3.98 10.59
N ARG A 192 6.82 2.87 11.32
CA ARG A 192 5.71 1.90 11.40
C ARG A 192 4.39 2.59 11.77
N SER A 193 4.40 3.39 12.83
CA SER A 193 3.21 4.11 13.30
C SER A 193 2.80 5.17 12.28
N LEU A 194 3.75 5.84 11.65
CA LEU A 194 3.48 6.85 10.63
C LEU A 194 2.75 6.26 9.42
N VAL A 195 3.23 5.14 8.86
CA VAL A 195 2.60 4.48 7.70
C VAL A 195 1.19 3.98 8.03
N THR A 196 1.00 3.39 9.21
CA THR A 196 -0.33 2.92 9.64
C THR A 196 -1.32 4.06 9.89
N LEU A 197 -0.87 5.15 10.52
CA LEU A 197 -1.67 6.36 10.72
C LEU A 197 -1.97 7.07 9.39
N MET A 198 -1.05 7.04 8.43
CA MET A 198 -1.29 7.53 7.08
C MET A 198 -2.41 6.73 6.42
N ALA A 199 -2.35 5.40 6.41
CA ALA A 199 -3.43 4.59 5.84
C ALA A 199 -4.77 4.85 6.56
N LEU A 200 -4.79 4.88 7.89
CA LEU A 200 -5.99 5.20 8.66
C LEU A 200 -6.53 6.61 8.36
N GLY A 201 -5.63 7.60 8.24
CA GLY A 201 -5.94 8.97 7.89
C GLY A 201 -6.54 9.07 6.49
N ALA A 202 -5.99 8.36 5.50
CA ALA A 202 -6.55 8.25 4.16
C ALA A 202 -7.99 7.69 4.20
N LEU A 203 -8.19 6.62 4.96
CA LEU A 203 -9.50 5.98 5.12
C LEU A 203 -10.51 6.91 5.82
N TYR A 204 -10.08 7.60 6.87
CA TYR A 204 -10.91 8.58 7.59
C TYR A 204 -11.28 9.76 6.68
N ALA A 205 -10.31 10.30 5.95
CA ALA A 205 -10.52 11.39 4.99
C ALA A 205 -11.53 10.97 3.90
N TYR A 206 -11.41 9.76 3.37
CA TYR A 206 -12.35 9.23 2.39
C TYR A 206 -13.81 9.20 2.89
N PHE A 207 -14.05 8.90 4.17
CA PHE A 207 -15.40 8.83 4.72
C PHE A 207 -15.95 10.17 5.22
N ARG A 208 -15.09 11.06 5.72
CA ARG A 208 -15.52 12.26 6.44
C ARG A 208 -15.34 13.56 5.67
N MET A 209 -14.38 13.65 4.76
CA MET A 209 -14.11 14.89 4.05
C MET A 209 -14.96 15.01 2.79
N PRO A 210 -15.76 16.08 2.64
CA PRO A 210 -16.48 16.35 1.41
C PRO A 210 -15.52 16.87 0.33
N GLY A 211 -15.23 16.04 -0.67
CA GLY A 211 -14.46 16.45 -1.86
C GLY A 211 -13.52 15.37 -2.39
N LYS A 212 -13.36 15.29 -3.72
CA LYS A 212 -12.46 14.30 -4.37
C LYS A 212 -10.98 14.71 -4.35
N VAL A 213 -10.67 15.95 -3.97
CA VAL A 213 -9.35 16.57 -4.18
C VAL A 213 -8.51 16.61 -2.90
N LEU A 214 -9.14 16.70 -1.73
CA LEU A 214 -8.45 16.82 -0.45
C LEU A 214 -7.72 15.53 0.03
N PRO A 215 -8.23 14.30 -0.25
CA PRO A 215 -7.45 13.09 0.01
C PRO A 215 -6.19 13.01 -0.84
N THR A 216 -6.16 13.66 -2.02
CA THR A 216 -4.97 13.71 -2.87
C THR A 216 -3.96 14.75 -2.37
N ILE A 217 -4.44 15.86 -1.80
CA ILE A 217 -3.61 16.95 -1.23
C ILE A 217 -2.99 16.56 0.12
N LEU A 218 -3.56 15.60 0.86
CA LEU A 218 -2.97 15.13 2.13
C LEU A 218 -1.77 14.17 1.93
N PHE A 219 -1.55 13.69 0.70
CA PHE A 219 -0.51 12.72 0.35
C PHE A 219 0.49 13.23 -0.72
N PHE A 220 0.38 14.51 -1.09
CA PHE A 220 1.33 15.27 -1.90
C PHE A 220 1.69 16.56 -1.17
#